data_AF-A0A093CXP0-F1
#
_entry.id   AF-A0A093CXP0-F1
#
_cell.length_a   1.000
_cell.length_b   1.000
_cell.length_c   1.000
_cell.angle_alpha   90.00
_cell.angle_beta   90.00
_cell.angle_gamma   90.00
#
_symmetry.space_group_name_H-M   'P 1'
#
loop_
_entity.id
_entity.type
_entity.pdbx_description
1 polymer ?
#
loop_
_entity_poly.entity_id
_entity_poly.type
_entity_poly.pdbx_seq_one_letter_code
_entity_poly.pdbx_strand_id
1 'polypeptide(L)'
;KDILVIYEQEAEDWALYLKSLFGHIVNEEGILLYNLKTSSFKHQELFSLPRFKCKLLILSCGLLNCLNRKRSYFLEQVLKPPDNVVILLCGVENSEILYEILTLDGGSKEISTDQEPEEYLSVVTGIIQLGHQTSSDVNLSDVREASEKTDLGFKTEEISDTLETNEQSILVLPGRISCENPGEIFILLKDEIEDETLEIEFIGDNQQIRTRPASWNKNIKYMKALDFPAGPVRVNVYRGGVIKTTVQIEYYTALDEIEHIFKKVADPIAFICQVLKFSSVEKLDNVLTMLLKSEISTYE
;
A
#
# COMPACT_ATOMS: atom_id res chain seq x y z
N LYS A 1 19.25 -4.72 19.00
CA LYS A 1 18.18 -4.40 18.04
C LYS A 1 16.91 -4.93 18.64
N ASP A 2 16.22 -4.08 19.36
CA ASP A 2 15.25 -4.52 20.35
C ASP A 2 13.85 -4.09 19.90
N ILE A 3 13.69 -2.83 19.46
CA ILE A 3 12.41 -2.32 18.99
C ILE A 3 12.57 -1.61 17.63
N LEU A 4 11.72 -1.98 16.68
CA LEU A 4 11.52 -1.24 15.43
C LEU A 4 10.17 -0.55 15.50
N VAL A 5 10.13 0.77 15.35
CA VAL A 5 8.90 1.56 15.26
C VAL A 5 8.72 2.02 13.81
N ILE A 6 7.66 1.55 13.18
CA ILE A 6 7.31 1.85 11.79
C ILE A 6 6.15 2.83 11.79
N TYR A 7 6.29 3.95 11.09
CA TYR A 7 5.31 5.04 11.11
C TYR A 7 5.28 5.78 9.77
N GLU A 8 4.23 6.57 9.54
CA GLU A 8 4.16 7.58 8.48
C GLU A 8 4.40 8.97 9.08
N GLN A 9 4.81 9.94 8.26
CA GLN A 9 5.14 11.32 8.66
C GLN A 9 4.13 11.98 9.61
N GLU A 10 2.83 11.74 9.44
CA GLU A 10 1.76 12.24 10.31
C GLU A 10 1.90 11.77 11.77
N ALA A 11 2.42 10.56 11.98
CA ALA A 11 2.58 9.95 13.29
C ALA A 11 4.01 10.12 13.85
N GLU A 12 4.79 11.10 13.37
CA GLU A 12 6.16 11.33 13.84
C GLU A 12 6.25 11.66 15.32
N ASP A 13 5.34 12.51 15.83
CA ASP A 13 5.30 12.87 17.25
C ASP A 13 5.05 11.63 18.12
N TRP A 14 4.16 10.74 17.68
CA TRP A 14 3.92 9.46 18.34
C TRP A 14 5.16 8.56 18.30
N ALA A 15 5.86 8.47 17.17
CA ALA A 15 7.07 7.67 17.06
C ALA A 15 8.18 8.17 18.01
N LEU A 16 8.34 9.49 18.14
CA LEU A 16 9.29 10.11 19.07
C LEU A 16 8.89 9.88 20.52
N TYR A 17 7.61 10.04 20.85
CA TYR A 17 7.07 9.73 22.17
C TYR A 17 7.34 8.28 22.57
N LEU A 18 7.01 7.32 21.70
CA LEU A 18 7.26 5.89 21.94
C LEU A 18 8.74 5.58 22.10
N LYS A 19 9.62 6.22 21.33
CA LYS A 19 11.06 6.06 21.49
C LYS A 19 11.52 6.49 22.88
N SER A 20 11.08 7.65 23.34
CA SER A 20 11.37 8.15 24.69
C SER A 20 10.83 7.20 25.76
N LEU A 21 9.58 6.76 25.61
CA LEU A 21 8.91 5.87 26.55
C LEU A 21 9.62 4.51 26.67
N PHE A 22 9.94 3.87 25.54
CA PHE A 22 10.61 2.56 25.56
C PHE A 22 12.11 2.65 25.89
N GLY A 23 12.72 3.84 25.81
CA GLY A 23 14.07 4.09 26.30
C GLY A 23 14.24 3.79 27.79
N HIS A 24 13.14 3.73 28.55
CA HIS A 24 13.14 3.28 29.95
C HIS A 24 13.31 1.77 30.13
N ILE A 25 13.00 0.96 29.10
CA ILE A 25 13.08 -0.52 29.15
C ILE A 25 14.30 -1.04 28.39
N VAL A 26 14.63 -0.42 27.24
CA VAL A 26 15.73 -0.83 26.37
C VAL A 26 16.67 0.33 26.10
N ASN A 27 17.93 0.04 25.74
CA ASN A 27 18.85 1.07 25.29
C ASN A 27 18.26 1.81 24.08
N GLU A 28 18.30 3.16 24.09
CA GLU A 28 17.79 3.99 23.00
C GLU A 28 18.42 3.65 21.64
N GLU A 29 19.69 3.22 21.61
CA GLU A 29 20.37 2.75 20.40
C GLU A 29 19.79 1.44 19.84
N GLY A 30 19.06 0.70 20.69
CA GLY A 30 18.32 -0.51 20.33
C GLY A 30 16.97 -0.23 19.67
N ILE A 31 16.51 1.03 19.67
CA ILE A 31 15.23 1.47 19.09
C ILE A 31 15.47 2.17 17.76
N LEU A 32 14.89 1.63 16.69
CA LEU A 32 14.96 2.23 15.36
C LEU A 32 13.60 2.81 14.96
N LEU A 33 13.59 4.08 14.55
CA LEU A 33 12.44 4.73 13.94
C LEU A 33 12.54 4.59 12.41
N TYR A 34 11.51 4.07 11.77
CA TYR A 34 11.43 3.88 10.33
C TYR A 34 10.21 4.57 9.73
N ASN A 35 10.46 5.68 9.04
CA ASN A 35 9.42 6.44 8.35
C ASN A 35 9.15 5.83 6.96
N LEU A 36 7.97 5.26 6.76
CA LEU A 36 7.55 4.58 5.53
C LEU A 36 7.52 5.47 4.28
N LYS A 37 7.42 6.78 4.44
CA LYS A 37 7.29 7.73 3.33
C LYS A 37 8.63 8.20 2.82
N THR A 38 9.54 8.54 3.73
CA THR A 38 10.85 9.12 3.41
C THR A 38 11.96 8.08 3.30
N SER A 39 11.80 6.90 3.89
CA SER A 39 12.81 5.84 3.80
C SER A 39 12.85 5.21 2.40
N SER A 40 14.07 5.06 1.87
CA SER A 40 14.29 4.35 0.61
C SER A 40 14.25 2.85 0.87
N PHE A 41 13.32 2.10 0.27
CA PHE A 41 13.23 0.63 0.40
C PHE A 41 14.47 -0.07 -0.19
N LYS A 42 15.57 -0.09 0.55
CA LYS A 42 16.81 -0.74 0.14
C LYS A 42 16.71 -2.24 0.44
N HIS A 43 17.24 -3.07 -0.45
CA HIS A 43 17.27 -4.52 -0.24
C HIS A 43 17.91 -4.93 1.11
N GLN A 44 18.87 -4.16 1.62
CA GLN A 44 19.51 -4.41 2.90
C GLN A 44 18.55 -4.23 4.11
N GLU A 45 17.57 -3.35 3.99
CA GLU A 45 16.57 -3.10 5.05
C GLU A 45 15.64 -4.30 5.21
N LEU A 46 15.21 -4.91 4.11
CA LEU A 46 14.40 -6.15 4.11
C LEU A 46 15.07 -7.31 4.86
N PHE A 47 16.41 -7.36 4.91
CA PHE A 47 17.12 -8.39 5.70
C PHE A 47 17.40 -7.97 7.15
N SER A 48 17.39 -6.68 7.45
CA SER A 48 17.88 -6.16 8.75
C SER A 48 16.76 -5.76 9.71
N LEU A 49 15.59 -5.38 9.17
CA LEU A 49 14.41 -4.93 9.90
C LEU A 49 13.56 -6.07 10.48
N PRO A 50 13.38 -7.23 9.81
CA PRO A 50 12.64 -8.35 10.40
C PRO A 50 13.32 -8.94 11.66
N ARG A 51 14.61 -8.67 11.85
CA ARG A 51 15.45 -9.18 12.95
C ARG A 51 15.24 -8.47 14.30
N PHE A 52 14.43 -7.40 14.34
CA PHE A 52 14.10 -6.75 15.61
C PHE A 52 13.20 -7.65 16.45
N LYS A 53 13.47 -7.69 17.76
CA LYS A 53 12.72 -8.54 18.70
C LYS A 53 11.25 -8.14 18.77
N CYS A 54 10.98 -6.84 18.84
CA CYS A 54 9.64 -6.27 18.80
C CYS A 54 9.52 -5.30 17.62
N LYS A 55 8.41 -5.38 16.88
CA LYS A 55 8.10 -4.50 15.77
C LYS A 55 6.77 -3.82 16.05
N LEU A 56 6.80 -2.52 16.21
CA LEU A 56 5.62 -1.71 16.47
C LEU A 56 5.26 -0.94 15.20
N LEU A 57 4.03 -1.08 14.74
CA LEU A 57 3.48 -0.33 13.63
C LEU A 57 2.49 0.70 14.19
N ILE A 58 2.71 1.98 13.90
CA ILE A 58 1.73 3.03 14.22
C ILE A 58 0.72 3.10 13.08
N LEU A 59 -0.45 2.52 13.29
CA LEU A 59 -1.53 2.49 12.31
C LEU A 59 -2.33 3.79 12.38
N SER A 60 -2.04 4.71 11.46
CA SER A 60 -2.80 5.94 11.26
C SER A 60 -3.49 5.98 9.91
N CYS A 61 -4.44 6.91 9.74
CA CYS A 61 -5.04 7.20 8.44
C CYS A 61 -4.00 7.57 7.39
N GLY A 62 -2.99 8.39 7.73
CA GLY A 62 -1.87 8.72 6.85
C GLY A 62 -1.06 7.49 6.43
N LEU A 63 -0.84 6.54 7.34
CA LEU A 63 -0.17 5.28 7.00
C LEU A 63 -1.00 4.48 6.00
N LEU A 64 -2.29 4.24 6.26
CA LEU A 64 -3.18 3.51 5.37
C LEU A 64 -3.22 4.13 3.97
N ASN A 65 -3.34 5.46 3.90
CA ASN A 65 -3.37 6.21 2.64
C ASN A 65 -2.02 6.22 1.90
N CYS A 66 -0.90 5.98 2.59
CA CYS A 66 0.42 5.93 1.95
C CYS A 66 0.77 4.53 1.40
N LEU A 67 -0.01 3.50 1.73
CA LEU A 67 0.22 2.13 1.28
C LEU A 67 0.03 2.01 -0.23
N ASN A 68 1.01 1.38 -0.87
CA ASN A 68 0.94 0.94 -2.26
C ASN A 68 1.58 -0.44 -2.34
N ARG A 69 1.47 -1.12 -3.48
CA ARG A 69 1.97 -2.50 -3.65
C ARG A 69 3.40 -2.73 -3.12
N LYS A 70 4.32 -1.77 -3.30
CA LYS A 70 5.71 -1.90 -2.81
C LYS A 70 5.77 -1.78 -1.29
N ARG A 71 5.06 -0.81 -0.70
CA ARG A 71 5.02 -0.60 0.75
C ARG A 71 4.29 -1.75 1.46
N SER A 72 3.20 -2.22 0.87
CA SER A 72 2.43 -3.36 1.37
C SER A 72 3.31 -4.61 1.41
N TYR A 73 3.96 -4.94 0.29
CA TYR A 73 4.91 -6.06 0.24
C TYR A 73 6.03 -5.92 1.27
N PHE A 74 6.60 -4.73 1.44
CA PHE A 74 7.62 -4.49 2.44
C PHE A 74 7.12 -4.77 3.87
N LEU A 75 5.92 -4.27 4.23
CA LEU A 75 5.33 -4.50 5.54
C LEU A 75 5.03 -5.98 5.77
N GLU A 76 4.52 -6.69 4.76
CA GLU A 76 4.29 -8.14 4.84
C GLU A 76 5.58 -8.93 5.13
N GLN A 77 6.73 -8.47 4.66
CA GLN A 77 8.02 -9.11 4.96
C GLN A 77 8.57 -8.73 6.34
N VAL A 78 8.39 -7.47 6.76
CA VAL A 78 8.95 -6.97 8.02
C VAL A 78 8.13 -7.42 9.23
N LEU A 79 6.80 -7.42 9.12
CA LEU A 79 5.86 -7.72 10.21
C LEU A 79 5.67 -9.23 10.47
N LYS A 80 6.70 -10.05 10.24
CA LYS A 80 6.68 -11.49 10.53
C LYS A 80 7.79 -11.88 11.50
N PRO A 81 7.54 -12.71 12.53
CA PRO A 81 6.25 -13.33 12.89
C PRO A 81 5.29 -12.37 13.63
N PRO A 82 3.96 -12.64 13.65
CA PRO A 82 2.94 -11.79 14.26
C PRO A 82 3.07 -11.69 15.79
N ASP A 83 3.58 -12.74 16.46
CA ASP A 83 3.82 -12.73 17.92
C ASP A 83 4.78 -11.62 18.38
N ASN A 84 5.60 -11.13 17.45
CA ASN A 84 6.57 -10.07 17.69
C ASN A 84 6.09 -8.70 17.21
N VAL A 85 4.83 -8.60 16.77
CA VAL A 85 4.24 -7.40 16.19
C VAL A 85 3.21 -6.79 17.13
N VAL A 86 3.32 -5.47 17.29
CA VAL A 86 2.36 -4.63 18.00
C VAL A 86 1.82 -3.60 17.03
N ILE A 87 0.50 -3.45 16.98
CA ILE A 87 -0.18 -2.43 16.19
C ILE A 87 -0.73 -1.38 17.14
N LEU A 88 -0.25 -0.14 17.04
CA LEU A 88 -0.80 1.01 17.75
C LEU A 88 -1.85 1.68 16.88
N LEU A 89 -3.11 1.63 17.31
CA LEU A 89 -4.24 2.29 16.67
C LEU A 89 -4.18 3.79 16.96
N CYS A 90 -3.76 4.57 15.97
CA CYS A 90 -3.58 6.02 16.08
C CYS A 90 -4.62 6.73 15.20
N GLY A 91 -5.81 6.97 15.77
CA GLY A 91 -6.92 7.62 15.06
C GLY A 91 -7.68 6.69 14.11
N VAL A 92 -7.59 5.37 14.32
CA VAL A 92 -8.35 4.33 13.63
C VAL A 92 -9.04 3.42 14.67
N GLU A 93 -10.18 2.84 14.34
CA GLU A 93 -10.98 2.07 15.30
C GLU A 93 -10.44 0.66 15.54
N ASN A 94 -9.93 -0.01 14.51
CA ASN A 94 -9.37 -1.36 14.58
C ASN A 94 -8.29 -1.56 13.51
N SER A 95 -7.66 -2.74 13.49
CA SER A 95 -6.66 -3.09 12.47
C SER A 95 -7.18 -4.00 11.35
N GLU A 96 -8.50 -4.25 11.24
CA GLU A 96 -9.09 -5.12 10.21
C GLU A 96 -8.73 -4.65 8.79
N ILE A 97 -8.84 -3.34 8.54
CA ILE A 97 -8.48 -2.71 7.27
C ILE A 97 -7.01 -2.98 6.91
N LEU A 98 -6.12 -3.06 7.91
CA LEU A 98 -4.71 -3.38 7.67
C LEU A 98 -4.55 -4.82 7.17
N TYR A 99 -5.29 -5.78 7.71
CA TYR A 99 -5.28 -7.18 7.29
C TYR A 99 -6.00 -7.41 5.95
N GLU A 100 -6.94 -6.55 5.57
CA GLU A 100 -7.52 -6.58 4.22
C GLU A 100 -6.52 -6.11 3.15
N ILE A 101 -5.71 -5.09 3.50
CA ILE A 101 -4.71 -4.52 2.60
C ILE A 101 -3.42 -5.36 2.56
N LEU A 102 -3.04 -5.96 3.68
CA LEU A 102 -1.82 -6.74 3.84
C LEU A 102 -2.13 -8.21 4.08
N THR A 103 -1.40 -9.08 3.40
CA THR A 103 -1.47 -10.54 3.58
C THR A 103 -0.71 -10.98 4.84
N LEU A 104 -1.14 -10.47 6.00
CA LEU A 104 -0.59 -10.79 7.31
C LEU A 104 -1.34 -11.94 7.97
N ASP A 105 -0.61 -12.77 8.71
CA ASP A 105 -1.21 -13.76 9.59
C ASP A 105 -1.81 -13.00 10.80
N GLY A 106 -3.07 -13.26 11.12
CA GLY A 106 -3.73 -12.66 12.29
C GLY A 106 -3.03 -13.04 13.60
N GLY A 107 -3.29 -12.27 14.66
CA GLY A 107 -2.74 -12.54 16.00
C GLY A 107 -1.65 -11.57 16.47
N SER A 108 -1.38 -10.49 15.72
CA SER A 108 -0.57 -9.38 16.23
C SER A 108 -1.29 -8.73 17.41
N LYS A 109 -0.55 -8.22 18.40
CA LYS A 109 -1.15 -7.51 19.53
C LYS A 109 -1.58 -6.11 19.14
N GLU A 110 -2.74 -5.68 19.60
CA GLU A 110 -3.27 -4.34 19.36
C GLU A 110 -3.24 -3.50 20.65
N ILE A 111 -2.91 -2.23 20.50
CA ILE A 111 -2.97 -1.21 21.55
C ILE A 111 -3.59 0.07 20.98
N SER A 112 -4.33 0.82 21.78
CA SER A 112 -4.98 2.10 21.41
C SER A 112 -4.25 3.28 22.04
N THR A 113 -4.23 4.43 21.37
CA THR A 113 -3.71 5.69 21.93
C THR A 113 -4.41 6.17 23.20
N ASP A 114 -5.59 5.63 23.51
CA ASP A 114 -6.35 5.96 24.72
C ASP A 114 -5.89 5.17 25.96
N GLN A 115 -5.01 4.17 25.81
CA GLN A 115 -4.49 3.37 26.92
C GLN A 115 -3.38 4.07 27.68
N GLU A 116 -3.17 3.65 28.93
CA GLU A 116 -2.12 4.20 29.78
C GLU A 116 -0.72 3.75 29.29
N PRO A 117 0.34 4.59 29.45
CA PRO A 117 1.70 4.26 29.01
C PRO A 117 2.23 2.94 29.57
N GLU A 118 1.84 2.59 30.80
CA GLU A 118 2.19 1.35 31.49
C GLU A 118 1.71 0.11 30.72
N GLU A 119 0.57 0.20 30.03
CA GLU A 119 0.05 -0.88 29.20
C GLU A 119 0.93 -1.12 27.97
N TYR A 120 1.39 -0.04 27.32
CA TYR A 120 2.34 -0.14 26.19
C TYR A 120 3.64 -0.81 26.63
N LEU A 121 4.18 -0.37 27.78
CA LEU A 121 5.39 -0.92 28.37
C LEU A 121 5.23 -2.41 28.67
N SER A 122 4.11 -2.83 29.24
CA SER A 122 3.79 -4.22 29.57
C SER A 122 3.75 -5.11 28.32
N VAL A 123 3.05 -4.68 27.27
CA VAL A 123 2.90 -5.43 26.01
C VAL A 123 4.26 -5.64 25.33
N VAL A 124 5.05 -4.57 25.19
CA VAL A 124 6.35 -4.60 24.52
C VAL A 124 7.36 -5.40 25.33
N THR A 125 7.39 -5.23 26.66
CA THR A 125 8.27 -6.00 27.56
C THR A 125 7.97 -7.49 27.45
N GLY A 126 6.69 -7.87 27.43
CA GLY A 126 6.28 -9.26 27.28
C GLY A 126 6.82 -9.91 25.99
N ILE A 127 6.81 -9.18 24.87
CA ILE A 127 7.35 -9.67 23.59
C ILE A 127 8.87 -9.83 23.67
N ILE A 128 9.57 -8.81 24.18
CA ILE A 128 11.04 -8.82 24.27
C ILE A 128 11.54 -9.96 25.17
N GLN A 129 10.82 -10.24 26.27
CA GLN A 129 11.14 -11.31 27.20
C GLN A 129 10.79 -12.71 26.67
N LEU A 130 9.67 -12.85 25.94
CA LEU A 130 9.29 -14.12 25.31
C LEU A 130 10.31 -14.56 24.25
N GLY A 131 10.87 -13.60 23.51
CA GLY A 131 11.99 -13.84 22.57
C GLY A 131 13.30 -14.26 23.24
N HIS A 132 13.42 -14.19 24.57
CA HIS A 132 14.59 -14.66 25.33
C HIS A 132 14.49 -16.15 25.69
N GLN A 133 13.28 -16.68 25.89
CA GLN A 133 13.06 -18.06 26.37
C GLN A 133 13.11 -19.13 25.27
N THR A 134 12.95 -18.76 24.00
CA THR A 134 13.10 -19.70 22.86
C THR A 134 14.56 -20.06 22.55
N SER A 135 15.53 -19.52 23.29
CA SER A 135 16.97 -19.76 23.07
C SER A 135 17.64 -20.72 24.07
N SER A 136 16.92 -21.20 25.09
CA SER A 136 17.46 -22.15 26.07
C SER A 136 16.37 -23.07 26.63
N ASP A 137 16.15 -24.22 25.99
CA ASP A 137 16.40 -25.53 26.62
C ASP A 137 15.92 -26.73 25.76
N VAL A 138 16.93 -27.55 25.45
CA VAL A 138 16.97 -29.03 25.44
C VAL A 138 16.35 -29.85 24.28
N ASN A 139 17.29 -30.60 23.71
CA ASN A 139 17.31 -31.67 22.71
C ASN A 139 16.64 -33.00 23.14
N LEU A 140 16.29 -33.80 22.11
CA LEU A 140 16.11 -35.28 22.03
C LEU A 140 14.78 -35.85 22.60
N SER A 141 14.03 -36.77 21.97
CA SER A 141 14.36 -37.79 20.95
C SER A 141 13.10 -38.40 20.28
N ASP A 142 13.30 -38.81 19.02
CA ASP A 142 12.82 -40.01 18.30
C ASP A 142 11.34 -40.30 17.95
N VAL A 143 11.15 -40.41 16.62
CA VAL A 143 10.44 -41.45 15.85
C VAL A 143 8.92 -41.54 16.00
N ARG A 144 8.21 -41.10 14.94
CA ARG A 144 7.46 -42.06 14.09
C ARG A 144 7.09 -41.49 12.72
N GLU A 145 7.61 -42.20 11.73
CA GLU A 145 7.24 -42.25 10.33
C GLU A 145 5.74 -42.61 10.17
N ALA A 146 5.00 -41.79 9.45
CA ALA A 146 3.76 -42.19 8.78
C ALA A 146 3.56 -41.28 7.55
N SER A 147 3.89 -41.85 6.41
CA SER A 147 3.54 -41.40 5.07
C SER A 147 2.04 -41.39 4.91
N GLU A 148 1.44 -40.25 4.56
CA GLU A 148 0.16 -40.22 3.84
C GLU A 148 0.19 -39.09 2.80
N LYS A 149 0.20 -39.50 1.54
CA LYS A 149 -0.02 -38.67 0.35
C LYS A 149 -1.51 -38.41 0.24
N THR A 150 -1.91 -37.15 0.16
CA THR A 150 -3.22 -36.80 -0.42
C THR A 150 -3.08 -35.52 -1.23
N ASP A 151 -2.94 -35.75 -2.54
CA ASP A 151 -3.22 -34.82 -3.63
C ASP A 151 -4.68 -34.41 -3.58
N LEU A 152 -4.98 -33.10 -3.61
CA LEU A 152 -6.31 -32.55 -3.88
C LEU A 152 -6.14 -31.07 -4.30
N GLY A 153 -6.10 -30.87 -5.60
CA GLY A 153 -6.07 -29.55 -6.22
C GLY A 153 -7.35 -28.75 -5.97
N PHE A 154 -7.19 -27.43 -5.89
CA PHE A 154 -8.26 -26.48 -6.13
C PHE A 154 -7.90 -25.59 -7.30
N LYS A 155 -8.78 -25.68 -8.29
CA LYS A 155 -8.77 -25.03 -9.59
C LYS A 155 -8.87 -23.52 -9.41
N THR A 156 -7.94 -22.79 -10.01
CA THR A 156 -8.16 -21.38 -10.36
C THR A 156 -9.14 -21.36 -11.53
N GLU A 157 -10.31 -20.74 -11.34
CA GLU A 157 -11.22 -20.43 -12.43
C GLU A 157 -10.58 -19.34 -13.30
N GLU A 158 -9.88 -19.86 -14.31
CA GLU A 158 -9.44 -19.20 -15.51
C GLU A 158 -10.69 -18.90 -16.36
N ILE A 159 -11.04 -17.62 -16.49
CA ILE A 159 -11.78 -17.14 -17.66
C ILE A 159 -10.73 -16.52 -18.57
N SER A 160 -10.01 -17.39 -19.28
CA SER A 160 -9.26 -17.03 -20.46
C SER A 160 -10.15 -17.28 -21.67
N ASP A 161 -10.51 -16.23 -22.39
CA ASP A 161 -10.77 -16.35 -23.81
C ASP A 161 -9.57 -15.76 -24.56
N THR A 162 -8.74 -16.69 -25.05
CA THR A 162 -8.08 -16.68 -26.37
C THR A 162 -7.13 -15.52 -26.71
N LEU A 163 -5.81 -15.80 -26.70
CA LEU A 163 -5.02 -16.12 -27.90
C LEU A 163 -3.51 -16.14 -27.60
N GLU A 164 -2.84 -17.07 -28.27
CA GLU A 164 -1.46 -17.51 -28.09
C GLU A 164 -0.38 -16.47 -28.48
N THR A 165 0.84 -16.74 -27.99
CA THR A 165 2.16 -16.41 -28.60
C THR A 165 2.66 -14.96 -28.62
N ASN A 166 3.42 -14.56 -27.59
CA ASN A 166 4.85 -14.19 -27.69
C ASN A 166 5.38 -13.65 -26.36
N GLU A 167 6.49 -14.19 -25.89
CA GLU A 167 7.23 -13.80 -24.68
C GLU A 167 7.94 -12.44 -24.85
N GLN A 168 7.18 -11.35 -25.01
CA GLN A 168 7.68 -9.98 -24.86
C GLN A 168 6.65 -9.18 -24.05
N SER A 169 6.77 -9.18 -22.73
CA SER A 169 5.84 -8.42 -21.88
C SER A 169 6.17 -6.93 -21.95
N ILE A 170 5.33 -6.17 -22.65
CA ILE A 170 5.38 -4.71 -22.75
C ILE A 170 4.26 -4.14 -21.89
N LEU A 171 4.59 -3.19 -21.01
CA LEU A 171 3.64 -2.50 -20.14
C LEU A 171 3.55 -1.01 -20.52
N VAL A 172 2.33 -0.47 -20.61
CA VAL A 172 2.06 0.95 -20.89
C VAL A 172 1.49 1.61 -19.63
N LEU A 173 2.06 2.73 -19.21
CA LEU A 173 1.66 3.48 -18.01
C LEU A 173 1.59 4.99 -18.31
N PRO A 174 0.73 5.76 -17.64
CA PRO A 174 -0.33 5.32 -16.73
C PRO A 174 -1.52 4.70 -17.49
N GLY A 175 -2.35 3.90 -16.80
CA GLY A 175 -3.56 3.31 -17.39
C GLY A 175 -4.74 4.30 -17.52
N ARG A 176 -4.67 5.44 -16.83
CA ARG A 176 -5.66 6.52 -16.87
C ARG A 176 -4.95 7.86 -17.02
N ILE A 177 -5.48 8.76 -17.84
CA ILE A 177 -4.87 10.05 -18.21
C ILE A 177 -5.90 11.17 -18.09
N SER A 178 -5.55 12.28 -17.42
CA SER A 178 -6.41 13.47 -17.34
C SER A 178 -6.40 14.22 -18.67
N CYS A 179 -7.57 14.62 -19.16
CA CYS A 179 -7.70 15.46 -20.35
C CYS A 179 -7.11 16.87 -20.14
N GLU A 180 -7.17 17.40 -18.92
CA GLU A 180 -6.70 18.74 -18.57
C GLU A 180 -5.18 18.80 -18.33
N ASN A 181 -4.60 17.72 -17.81
CA ASN A 181 -3.17 17.59 -17.57
C ASN A 181 -2.66 16.18 -17.94
N PRO A 182 -2.47 15.91 -19.23
CA PRO A 182 -2.26 14.55 -19.73
C PRO A 182 -0.88 13.95 -19.39
N GLY A 183 0.11 14.79 -19.04
CA GLY A 183 1.40 14.30 -18.54
C GLY A 183 2.19 13.46 -19.55
N GLU A 184 2.81 12.37 -19.09
CA GLU A 184 3.70 11.51 -19.86
C GLU A 184 3.25 10.05 -19.83
N ILE A 185 3.45 9.35 -20.94
CA ILE A 185 3.21 7.93 -21.12
C ILE A 185 4.56 7.21 -21.19
N PHE A 186 4.67 6.09 -20.48
CA PHE A 186 5.85 5.25 -20.37
C PHE A 186 5.55 3.86 -20.93
N ILE A 187 6.52 3.31 -21.65
CA ILE A 187 6.47 2.00 -22.27
C ILE A 187 7.64 1.20 -21.73
N LEU A 188 7.34 0.23 -20.87
CA LEU A 188 8.31 -0.60 -20.19
C LEU A 188 8.43 -1.92 -20.94
N LEU A 189 9.65 -2.27 -21.31
CA LEU A 189 10.05 -3.48 -22.03
C LEU A 189 10.75 -4.41 -21.03
N LYS A 190 10.35 -5.67 -20.97
CA LYS A 190 11.00 -6.65 -20.08
C LYS A 190 12.39 -7.07 -20.56
N ASP A 191 12.62 -7.08 -21.87
CA ASP A 191 13.89 -7.51 -22.47
C ASP A 191 14.70 -6.31 -22.99
N GLU A 192 16.02 -6.34 -22.80
CA GLU A 192 16.95 -5.42 -23.45
C GLU A 192 17.03 -5.78 -24.93
N ILE A 193 16.72 -4.85 -25.82
CA ILE A 193 16.75 -5.14 -27.26
C ILE A 193 17.34 -3.98 -28.04
N GLU A 194 18.33 -4.30 -28.87
CA GLU A 194 19.03 -3.36 -29.73
C GLU A 194 18.10 -2.80 -30.82
N ASP A 195 18.13 -1.47 -30.89
CA ASP A 195 17.92 -0.56 -32.04
C ASP A 195 16.77 -0.77 -33.04
N GLU A 196 15.72 -1.50 -32.67
CA GLU A 196 14.47 -1.52 -33.42
C GLU A 196 13.60 -0.31 -33.04
N THR A 197 13.17 0.48 -34.03
CA THR A 197 12.30 1.64 -33.79
C THR A 197 10.93 1.17 -33.31
N LEU A 198 10.61 1.46 -32.05
CA LEU A 198 9.28 1.27 -31.50
C LEU A 198 8.35 2.36 -32.02
N GLU A 199 7.15 1.95 -32.42
CA GLU A 199 6.08 2.86 -32.82
C GLU A 199 4.84 2.58 -31.98
N ILE A 200 4.12 3.63 -31.65
CA ILE A 200 2.92 3.56 -30.82
C ILE A 200 1.78 4.16 -31.61
N GLU A 201 0.65 3.47 -31.61
CA GLU A 201 -0.57 3.93 -32.25
C GLU A 201 -1.68 4.02 -31.22
N PHE A 202 -2.26 5.21 -31.13
CA PHE A 202 -3.41 5.51 -30.29
C PHE A 202 -4.66 5.52 -31.17
N ILE A 203 -5.69 4.79 -30.78
CA ILE A 203 -6.96 4.67 -31.49
C ILE A 203 -8.06 5.00 -30.49
N GLY A 204 -8.66 6.17 -30.66
CA GLY A 204 -9.90 6.57 -29.98
C GLY A 204 -11.06 6.60 -30.96
N ASP A 205 -12.23 7.00 -30.50
CA ASP A 205 -13.46 6.96 -31.31
C ASP A 205 -13.38 7.81 -32.58
N ASN A 206 -12.70 8.96 -32.50
CA ASN A 206 -12.69 9.96 -33.57
C ASN A 206 -11.31 10.18 -34.20
N GLN A 207 -10.26 9.56 -33.66
CA GLN A 207 -8.90 9.80 -34.15
C GLN A 207 -7.99 8.59 -33.96
N GLN A 208 -7.08 8.42 -34.91
CA GLN A 208 -6.01 7.43 -34.87
C GLN A 208 -4.68 8.14 -35.13
N ILE A 209 -3.75 8.04 -34.19
CA ILE A 209 -2.47 8.75 -34.24
C ILE A 209 -1.34 7.76 -34.01
N ARG A 210 -0.42 7.67 -34.97
CA ARG A 210 0.79 6.86 -34.88
C ARG A 210 2.01 7.74 -34.69
N THR A 211 2.86 7.39 -33.73
CA THR A 211 3.99 8.21 -33.29
C THR A 211 5.13 7.35 -32.76
N ARG A 212 6.27 7.98 -32.48
CA ARG A 212 7.49 7.34 -31.98
C ARG A 212 7.85 7.91 -30.62
N PRO A 213 7.98 7.07 -29.57
CA PRO A 213 8.38 7.54 -28.26
C PRO A 213 9.89 7.82 -28.22
N ALA A 214 10.27 8.75 -27.36
CA ALA A 214 11.67 8.98 -27.02
C ALA A 214 12.21 7.84 -26.14
N SER A 215 13.52 7.65 -26.17
CA SER A 215 14.17 6.67 -25.28
C SER A 215 14.61 7.34 -24.00
N TRP A 216 14.16 6.82 -22.85
CA TRP A 216 14.75 7.20 -21.56
C TRP A 216 15.97 6.33 -21.28
N ASN A 217 15.81 5.01 -21.41
CA ASN A 217 16.90 4.05 -21.35
C ASN A 217 16.61 2.88 -22.30
N LYS A 218 17.38 1.79 -22.18
CA LYS A 218 17.22 0.61 -23.04
C LYS A 218 15.84 -0.05 -22.92
N ASN A 219 15.25 -0.04 -21.72
CA ASN A 219 14.02 -0.78 -21.40
C ASN A 219 12.81 0.14 -21.25
N ILE A 220 13.00 1.45 -21.21
CA ILE A 220 11.93 2.43 -20.99
C ILE A 220 11.94 3.43 -22.14
N LYS A 221 10.81 3.47 -22.85
CA LYS A 221 10.47 4.57 -23.76
C LYS A 221 9.43 5.46 -23.11
N TYR A 222 9.37 6.73 -23.52
CA TYR A 222 8.40 7.67 -23.00
C TYR A 222 8.01 8.70 -24.06
N MET A 223 6.86 9.32 -23.86
CA MET A 223 6.40 10.45 -24.67
C MET A 223 5.39 11.27 -23.88
N LYS A 224 5.13 12.50 -24.31
CA LYS A 224 3.97 13.25 -23.80
C LYS A 224 2.70 12.53 -24.22
N ALA A 225 1.76 12.39 -23.30
CA ALA A 225 0.43 11.90 -23.62
C ALA A 225 -0.19 12.80 -24.70
N LEU A 226 -0.87 12.17 -25.66
CA LEU A 226 -1.55 12.89 -26.73
C LEU A 226 -2.90 13.41 -26.23
N ASP A 227 -3.40 14.48 -26.84
CA ASP A 227 -4.71 15.01 -26.49
C ASP A 227 -5.81 14.13 -27.10
N PHE A 228 -6.52 13.42 -26.24
CA PHE A 228 -7.71 12.63 -26.57
C PHE A 228 -8.91 13.10 -25.74
N PRO A 229 -10.14 13.03 -26.29
CA PRO A 229 -11.35 13.25 -25.49
C PRO A 229 -11.49 12.16 -24.42
N ALA A 230 -12.27 12.46 -23.38
CA ALA A 230 -12.57 11.50 -22.33
C ALA A 230 -13.23 10.24 -22.90
N GLY A 231 -12.76 9.08 -22.46
CA GLY A 231 -13.18 7.77 -22.96
C GLY A 231 -12.02 6.79 -23.14
N PRO A 232 -12.33 5.56 -23.58
CA PRO A 232 -11.32 4.53 -23.81
C PRO A 232 -10.50 4.81 -25.08
N VAL A 233 -9.19 4.65 -24.98
CA VAL A 233 -8.25 4.74 -26.09
C VAL A 233 -7.43 3.46 -26.16
N ARG A 234 -7.46 2.81 -27.31
CA ARG A 234 -6.65 1.61 -27.57
C ARG A 234 -5.25 2.03 -28.00
N VAL A 235 -4.24 1.42 -27.39
CA VAL A 235 -2.82 1.67 -27.63
C VAL A 235 -2.19 0.41 -28.17
N ASN A 236 -1.76 0.45 -29.43
CA ASN A 236 -1.00 -0.61 -30.06
C ASN A 236 0.48 -0.23 -30.04
N VAL A 237 1.34 -1.15 -29.57
CA VAL A 237 2.78 -0.98 -29.62
C VAL A 237 3.34 -1.86 -30.72
N TYR A 238 3.94 -1.23 -31.72
CA TYR A 238 4.56 -1.86 -32.87
C TYR A 238 6.07 -1.94 -32.72
N ARG A 239 6.63 -3.02 -33.24
CA ARG A 239 8.07 -3.21 -33.39
C ARG A 239 8.36 -3.88 -34.72
N GLY A 240 9.18 -3.26 -35.56
CA GLY A 240 9.44 -3.76 -36.92
C GLY A 240 8.17 -3.93 -37.76
N GLY A 241 7.14 -3.10 -37.52
CA GLY A 241 5.84 -3.19 -38.18
C GLY A 241 4.86 -4.22 -37.61
N VAL A 242 5.27 -5.04 -36.64
CA VAL A 242 4.43 -6.06 -36.00
C VAL A 242 3.90 -5.57 -34.65
N ILE A 243 2.60 -5.77 -34.37
CA ILE A 243 2.00 -5.45 -33.07
C ILE A 243 2.57 -6.42 -32.02
N LYS A 244 3.15 -5.86 -30.96
CA LYS A 244 3.69 -6.60 -29.82
C LYS A 244 2.75 -6.63 -28.63
N THR A 245 2.04 -5.53 -28.40
CA THR A 245 1.01 -5.47 -27.38
C THR A 245 -0.10 -4.51 -27.79
N THR A 246 -1.29 -4.78 -27.28
CA THR A 246 -2.46 -3.92 -27.38
C THR A 246 -3.01 -3.73 -25.98
N VAL A 247 -3.07 -2.48 -25.52
CA VAL A 247 -3.55 -2.10 -24.19
C VAL A 247 -4.66 -1.06 -24.35
N GLN A 248 -5.65 -1.06 -23.47
CA GLN A 248 -6.64 0.01 -23.39
C GLN A 248 -6.30 0.93 -22.22
N ILE A 249 -6.20 2.23 -22.50
CA ILE A 249 -6.07 3.30 -21.50
C ILE A 249 -7.35 4.13 -21.48
N GLU A 250 -7.59 4.85 -20.39
CA GLU A 250 -8.78 5.69 -20.23
C GLU A 250 -8.41 7.15 -20.07
N TYR A 251 -8.96 8.02 -20.92
CA TYR A 251 -8.91 9.46 -20.73
C TYR A 251 -10.11 9.91 -19.91
N TYR A 252 -9.90 10.79 -18.94
CA TYR A 252 -10.97 11.24 -18.03
C TYR A 252 -10.88 12.75 -17.80
N THR A 253 -12.05 13.38 -17.57
CA THR A 253 -12.12 14.77 -17.12
C THR A 253 -12.06 14.87 -15.60
N ALA A 254 -11.80 16.06 -15.07
CA ALA A 254 -11.86 16.32 -13.63
C ALA A 254 -13.21 15.93 -13.01
N LEU A 255 -14.31 16.07 -13.75
CA LEU A 255 -15.65 15.68 -13.30
C LEU A 255 -15.79 14.15 -13.27
N ASP A 256 -15.34 13.46 -14.32
CA ASP A 256 -15.36 11.99 -14.36
C ASP A 256 -14.56 11.39 -13.20
N GLU A 257 -13.45 12.01 -12.82
CA GLU A 257 -12.64 11.57 -11.68
C GLU A 257 -13.39 11.74 -10.35
N ILE A 258 -14.08 12.86 -10.17
CA ILE A 258 -14.91 13.12 -9.00
C ILE A 258 -16.05 12.10 -8.91
N GLU A 259 -16.77 11.85 -10.01
CA GLU A 259 -17.84 10.84 -10.06
C GLU A 259 -17.31 9.43 -9.77
N HIS A 260 -16.17 9.08 -10.37
CA HIS A 260 -15.53 7.78 -10.16
C HIS A 260 -15.09 7.60 -8.70
N ILE A 261 -14.55 8.65 -8.05
CA ILE A 261 -14.24 8.63 -6.61
C ILE A 261 -15.52 8.42 -5.82
N PHE A 262 -16.59 9.18 -6.08
CA PHE A 262 -17.87 9.05 -5.36
C PHE A 262 -18.49 7.67 -5.51
N LYS A 263 -18.39 7.03 -6.69
CA LYS A 263 -18.85 5.65 -6.90
C LYS A 263 -18.06 4.63 -6.09
N LYS A 264 -16.81 4.91 -5.75
CA LYS A 264 -15.93 4.03 -4.96
C LYS A 264 -16.03 4.27 -3.46
N VAL A 265 -16.68 5.34 -3.02
CA VAL A 265 -16.89 5.60 -1.60
C VAL A 265 -17.90 4.59 -1.07
N ALA A 266 -17.40 3.66 -0.24
CA ALA A 266 -18.24 2.65 0.41
C ALA A 266 -19.10 3.25 1.53
N ASP A 267 -18.57 4.24 2.26
CA ASP A 267 -19.27 4.96 3.31
C ASP A 267 -19.23 6.49 3.05
N PRO A 268 -20.35 7.09 2.60
CA PRO A 268 -20.45 8.53 2.38
C PRO A 268 -20.18 9.36 3.63
N ILE A 269 -20.49 8.86 4.83
CA ILE A 269 -20.29 9.59 6.09
C ILE A 269 -18.80 9.61 6.46
N ALA A 270 -18.12 8.48 6.34
CA ALA A 270 -16.67 8.41 6.51
C ALA A 270 -15.94 9.35 5.53
N PHE A 271 -16.37 9.38 4.27
CA PHE A 271 -15.82 10.31 3.28
C PHE A 271 -16.01 11.78 3.70
N ILE A 272 -17.20 12.16 4.14
CA ILE A 272 -17.47 13.53 4.63
C ILE A 272 -16.59 13.86 5.84
N CYS A 273 -16.44 12.93 6.78
CA CYS A 273 -15.56 13.11 7.93
C CYS A 273 -14.12 13.36 7.50
N GLN A 274 -13.60 12.61 6.51
CA GLN A 274 -12.25 12.84 5.97
C GLN A 274 -12.11 14.21 5.30
N VAL A 275 -13.08 14.61 4.46
CA VAL A 275 -13.05 15.88 3.73
C VAL A 275 -13.10 17.07 4.68
N LEU A 276 -13.95 16.99 5.70
CA LEU A 276 -14.13 18.04 6.71
C LEU A 276 -13.14 17.92 7.88
N LYS A 277 -12.26 16.91 7.86
CA LYS A 277 -11.25 16.62 8.90
C LYS A 277 -11.85 16.35 10.29
N PHE A 278 -13.03 15.74 10.33
CA PHE A 278 -13.57 15.19 11.57
C PHE A 278 -12.97 13.81 11.86
N SER A 279 -12.60 13.58 13.12
CA SER A 279 -12.01 12.31 13.54
C SER A 279 -13.04 11.21 13.81
N SER A 280 -14.33 11.55 13.94
CA SER A 280 -15.41 10.58 14.11
C SER A 280 -16.76 11.16 13.66
N VAL A 281 -17.71 10.27 13.42
CA VAL A 281 -19.10 10.63 13.10
C VAL A 281 -19.76 11.37 14.26
N GLU A 282 -19.48 11.01 15.52
CA GLU A 282 -20.09 11.72 16.66
C GLU A 282 -19.57 13.15 16.79
N LYS A 283 -18.31 13.43 16.43
CA LYS A 283 -17.81 14.82 16.43
C LYS A 283 -18.49 15.66 15.36
N LEU A 284 -18.71 15.09 14.18
CA LEU A 284 -19.49 15.73 13.13
C LEU A 284 -20.92 16.01 13.61
N ASP A 285 -21.59 15.01 14.19
CA ASP A 285 -22.97 15.14 14.70
C ASP A 285 -23.10 16.18 15.82
N ASN A 286 -22.15 16.21 16.76
CA ASN A 286 -22.11 17.20 17.82
C ASN A 286 -21.98 18.63 17.27
N VAL A 287 -21.12 18.85 16.29
CA VAL A 287 -20.96 20.17 15.65
C VAL A 287 -22.22 20.57 14.89
N LEU A 288 -22.80 19.66 14.09
CA LEU A 288 -24.06 19.91 13.39
C LEU A 288 -25.19 20.24 14.37
N THR A 289 -25.29 19.49 15.46
CA THR A 289 -26.28 19.72 16.52
C THR A 289 -26.08 21.07 17.19
N MET A 290 -24.85 21.48 17.46
CA MET A 290 -24.56 22.81 18.02
C MET A 290 -24.97 23.93 17.05
N LEU A 291 -24.67 23.79 15.75
CA LEU A 291 -25.04 24.77 14.74
C LEU A 291 -26.56 24.90 14.61
N LEU A 292 -27.28 23.79 14.54
CA LEU A 292 -28.75 23.79 14.48
C LEU A 292 -29.37 24.42 15.73
N LYS A 293 -28.87 24.09 16.93
CA LYS A 293 -29.34 24.70 18.18
C LYS A 293 -29.07 26.21 18.23
N SER A 294 -27.92 26.66 17.69
CA SER A 294 -27.57 28.07 17.67
C SER A 294 -28.50 28.90 16.78
N GLU A 295 -28.99 28.36 15.66
CA GLU A 295 -29.98 29.05 14.82
C GLU A 295 -31.37 29.10 15.47
N ILE A 296 -31.79 28.03 16.16
CA ILE A 296 -33.11 27.97 16.81
C ILE A 296 -33.20 28.96 17.98
N SER A 297 -32.09 29.22 18.68
CA SER A 297 -32.03 30.21 19.77
C SER A 297 -32.14 31.67 19.31
N THR A 298 -32.06 31.95 18.01
CA THR A 298 -32.16 33.32 17.47
C THR A 298 -33.59 33.79 17.23
N TYR A 299 -34.59 32.95 17.52
CA TYR A 299 -36.02 33.24 17.31
C TYR A 299 -36.88 33.18 18.59
N GLU A 300 -36.28 33.15 19.78
CA GLU A 300 -36.95 33.41 21.07
C GLU A 300 -36.60 34.81 21.61
#